data_AF-A0A1J4V419-F1
#
_entry.id   AF-A0A1J4V419-F1
#
_cell.length_a   1.000
_cell.length_b   1.000
_cell.length_c   1.000
_cell.angle_alpha   90.00
_cell.angle_beta   90.00
_cell.angle_gamma   90.00
#
_symmetry.space_group_name_H-M   'P 1'
#
loop_
_entity.id
_entity.type
_entity.pdbx_description
1 polymer ?
#
loop_
_entity_poly.entity_id
_entity_poly.type
_entity_poly.pdbx_seq_one_letter_code
_entity_poly.pdbx_strand_id
1 'polypeptide(L)'
;MQSKPFLIFFGVLILFFIFSMFGFMNKMEDTSKNRKIVEDKILELEKSKEKLNSEISKLKTEKGVEESIREKFGLAKEGENMILVVDEKNSLIEGKKTNSNGFFSFLKNLFK
;
A
#
# COMPACT_ATOMS: atom_id res chain seq x y z
N MET A 1 50.40 -52.84 5.84
CA MET A 1 48.95 -52.55 5.77
C MET A 1 48.51 -51.51 6.80
N GLN A 2 49.29 -50.43 7.05
CA GLN A 2 48.94 -49.41 8.07
C GLN A 2 48.56 -48.03 7.49
N SER A 3 48.72 -47.82 6.18
CA SER A 3 48.43 -46.53 5.52
C SER A 3 46.95 -46.32 5.14
N LYS A 4 46.18 -47.40 4.93
CA LYS A 4 44.76 -47.34 4.55
C LYS A 4 43.85 -46.68 5.60
N PRO A 5 43.93 -46.99 6.91
CA PRO A 5 43.08 -46.34 7.92
C PRO A 5 43.40 -44.85 8.07
N PHE A 6 44.68 -44.47 7.96
CA PHE A 6 45.09 -43.07 8.02
C PHE A 6 44.53 -42.26 6.85
N LEU A 7 44.49 -42.84 5.66
CA LEU A 7 43.94 -42.21 4.46
C LEU A 7 42.42 -41.99 4.57
N ILE A 8 41.70 -42.95 5.16
CA ILE A 8 40.26 -42.83 5.42
C ILE A 8 39.98 -41.74 6.45
N PHE A 9 40.75 -41.71 7.55
CA PHE A 9 40.63 -40.66 8.56
C PHE A 9 40.86 -39.27 7.96
N PHE A 10 41.90 -39.11 7.14
CA PHE A 10 42.20 -37.85 6.48
C PHE A 10 41.10 -37.46 5.48
N GLY A 11 40.51 -38.43 4.77
CA GLY A 11 39.37 -38.20 3.89
C GLY A 11 38.14 -37.69 4.64
N VAL A 12 37.81 -38.27 5.79
CA VAL A 12 36.71 -37.81 6.65
C VAL A 12 36.99 -36.41 7.20
N LEU A 13 38.24 -36.13 7.59
CA LEU A 13 38.66 -34.82 8.07
C LEU A 13 38.47 -33.74 6.99
N ILE A 14 38.88 -34.02 5.75
CA ILE A 14 38.70 -33.11 4.61
C ILE A 14 37.22 -32.86 4.33
N LEU A 15 36.39 -33.91 4.34
CA LEU A 15 34.94 -33.76 4.15
C LEU A 15 34.33 -32.88 5.24
N PHE A 16 34.72 -33.08 6.50
CA PHE A 16 34.26 -32.25 7.62
C PHE A 16 34.61 -30.76 7.42
N PHE A 17 35.83 -30.44 6.97
CA PHE A 17 36.23 -29.07 6.66
C PHE A 17 35.40 -28.46 5.51
N ILE A 18 35.14 -29.23 4.46
CA ILE A 18 34.31 -28.79 3.33
C ILE A 18 32.90 -28.45 3.81
N PHE A 19 32.25 -29.33 4.58
CA PHE A 19 30.92 -29.07 5.14
C PHE A 19 30.91 -27.84 6.08
N SER A 20 31.95 -27.67 6.90
CA SER A 20 32.06 -26.52 7.81
C SER A 20 32.23 -25.19 7.07
N MET A 21 32.96 -25.17 5.95
CA MET A 21 33.12 -23.96 5.13
C MET A 21 31.81 -23.53 4.46
N PHE A 22 31.00 -24.49 3.97
CA PHE A 22 29.68 -24.18 3.43
C PHE A 22 28.73 -23.58 4.46
N GLY A 23 28.78 -24.05 5.72
CA GLY A 23 27.98 -23.47 6.81
C GLY A 23 28.36 -22.04 7.19
N PHE A 24 29.64 -21.67 7.02
CA PHE A 24 30.14 -20.32 7.34
C PHE A 24 29.76 -19.27 6.27
N MET A 25 29.73 -19.66 4.99
CA MET A 25 29.45 -18.74 3.88
C MET A 25 28.05 -18.11 3.98
N ASN A 26 27.05 -18.86 4.45
CA ASN A 26 25.68 -18.36 4.61
C ASN A 26 25.57 -17.24 5.67
N LYS A 27 26.46 -17.23 6.66
CA LYS A 27 26.35 -16.30 7.80
C LYS A 27 26.83 -14.88 7.50
N MET A 28 27.65 -14.71 6.47
CA MET A 28 28.14 -13.40 6.02
C MET A 28 27.13 -12.66 5.13
N GLU A 29 26.36 -13.37 4.31
CA GLU A 29 25.29 -12.74 3.52
C GLU A 29 24.15 -12.21 4.39
N ASP A 30 23.76 -12.95 5.43
CA ASP A 30 22.63 -12.60 6.29
C ASP A 30 22.85 -11.31 7.07
N THR A 31 24.08 -11.02 7.48
CA THR A 31 24.39 -9.80 8.24
C THR A 31 24.26 -8.55 7.36
N SER A 32 24.70 -8.63 6.10
CA SER A 32 24.58 -7.51 5.15
C SER A 32 23.12 -7.30 4.72
N LYS A 33 22.38 -8.38 4.46
CA LYS A 33 20.94 -8.32 4.13
C LYS A 33 20.12 -7.75 5.30
N ASN A 34 20.38 -8.21 6.52
CA ASN A 34 19.69 -7.70 7.71
C ASN A 34 19.99 -6.22 7.96
N ARG A 35 21.24 -5.78 7.76
CA ARG A 35 21.59 -4.37 7.86
C ARG A 35 20.79 -3.51 6.88
N LYS A 36 20.71 -3.93 5.61
CA LYS A 36 19.95 -3.22 4.59
C LYS A 36 18.44 -3.15 4.92
N ILE A 37 17.86 -4.25 5.39
CA ILE A 37 16.44 -4.28 5.82
C ILE A 37 16.19 -3.30 6.96
N VAL A 38 17.11 -3.21 7.93
CA VAL A 38 16.99 -2.29 9.05
C VAL A 38 17.15 -0.84 8.59
N GLU A 39 18.11 -0.55 7.71
CA GLU A 39 18.30 0.79 7.14
C GLU A 39 17.07 1.24 6.33
N ASP A 40 16.51 0.37 5.49
CA ASP A 40 15.30 0.67 4.71
C ASP A 40 14.08 0.94 5.62
N LYS A 41 13.93 0.15 6.71
CA LYS A 41 12.88 0.38 7.71
C LYS A 41 13.04 1.71 8.46
N ILE A 42 14.28 2.11 8.76
CA ILE A 42 14.53 3.41 9.40
C ILE A 42 14.09 4.54 8.48
N LEU A 43 14.45 4.48 7.20
CA LEU A 43 14.06 5.48 6.21
C LEU A 43 12.53 5.55 6.03
N GLU A 44 11.85 4.40 6.00
CA GLU A 44 10.38 4.34 5.92
C GLU A 44 9.72 4.96 7.15
N LEU A 45 10.23 4.66 8.35
CA LEU A 45 9.71 5.19 9.60
C LEU A 45 9.95 6.69 9.74
N GLU A 46 11.10 7.19 9.30
CA GLU A 46 11.43 8.61 9.30
C GLU A 46 10.50 9.39 8.37
N LYS A 47 10.30 8.90 7.14
CA LYS A 47 9.36 9.48 6.18
C LYS A 47 7.92 9.48 6.71
N SER A 48 7.51 8.37 7.32
CA SER A 48 6.21 8.25 7.99
C SER A 48 6.07 9.29 9.10
N LYS A 49 7.07 9.42 9.98
CA LYS A 49 7.08 10.40 11.07
C LYS A 49 6.98 11.83 10.55
N GLU A 50 7.71 12.19 9.51
CA GLU A 50 7.64 13.52 8.90
C GLU A 50 6.24 13.82 8.33
N LYS A 51 5.66 12.85 7.62
CA LYS A 51 4.29 12.96 7.09
C LYS A 51 3.28 13.18 8.21
N LEU A 52 3.31 12.34 9.24
CA LEU A 52 2.40 12.44 10.39
C LEU A 52 2.58 13.79 11.12
N ASN A 53 3.82 14.27 11.30
CA ASN A 53 4.07 15.58 11.90
C ASN A 53 3.51 16.74 11.07
N SER A 54 3.62 16.64 9.74
CA SER A 54 3.02 17.62 8.82
C SER A 54 1.50 17.62 8.94
N GLU A 55 0.87 16.44 8.96
CA GLU A 55 -0.58 16.31 9.16
C GLU A 55 -1.05 16.86 10.52
N ILE A 56 -0.33 16.55 11.61
CA ILE A 56 -0.60 17.12 12.93
C ILE A 56 -0.49 18.66 12.88
N SER A 57 0.53 19.19 12.21
CA SER A 57 0.72 20.64 12.10
C SER A 57 -0.41 21.31 11.31
N LYS A 58 -0.90 20.66 10.25
CA LYS A 58 -2.10 21.11 9.51
C LYS A 58 -3.33 21.11 10.41
N LEU A 59 -3.58 20.03 11.15
CA LEU A 59 -4.72 19.90 12.06
C LEU A 59 -4.68 20.86 13.27
N LYS A 60 -3.53 21.48 13.57
CA LYS A 60 -3.44 22.55 14.59
C LYS A 60 -3.93 23.90 14.09
N THR A 61 -4.11 24.07 12.78
CA THR A 61 -4.59 25.32 12.18
C THR A 61 -6.09 25.25 11.92
N GLU A 62 -6.81 26.36 12.10
CA GLU A 62 -8.26 26.43 11.83
C GLU A 62 -8.60 26.00 10.40
N LYS A 63 -7.78 26.43 9.42
CA LYS A 63 -7.91 26.03 8.02
C LYS A 63 -7.75 24.53 7.81
N GLY A 64 -6.77 23.90 8.47
CA GLY A 64 -6.55 22.46 8.33
C GLY A 64 -7.59 21.62 9.04
N VAL A 65 -8.17 22.10 10.15
CA VAL A 65 -9.34 21.48 10.78
C VAL A 65 -10.54 21.54 9.81
N GLU A 66 -10.83 22.71 9.26
CA GLU A 66 -11.91 22.91 8.29
C GLU A 66 -11.75 21.98 7.07
N GLU A 67 -10.56 21.94 6.48
CA GLU A 67 -10.24 21.07 5.33
C GLU A 67 -10.43 19.59 5.67
N SER A 68 -9.99 19.15 6.87
CA SER A 68 -10.15 17.77 7.31
C SER A 68 -11.62 17.37 7.50
N ILE A 69 -12.46 18.28 7.97
CA ILE A 69 -13.89 18.06 8.15
C ILE A 69 -14.56 18.01 6.77
N ARG A 70 -14.22 18.94 5.86
CA ARG A 70 -14.72 18.92 4.48
C ARG A 70 -14.40 17.62 3.75
N GLU A 71 -13.17 17.13 3.89
CA GLU A 71 -12.74 15.87 3.27
C GLU A 71 -13.47 14.66 3.88
N LYS A 72 -13.57 14.59 5.20
CA LYS A 72 -14.20 13.43 5.90
C LYS A 72 -15.71 13.37 5.75
N PHE A 73 -16.38 14.51 5.69
CA PHE A 73 -17.83 14.61 5.68
C PHE A 73 -18.40 15.09 4.34
N GLY A 74 -17.54 15.29 3.33
CA GLY A 74 -17.95 15.73 1.99
C GLY A 74 -18.58 17.13 1.96
N LEU A 75 -18.21 18.01 2.90
CA LEU A 75 -18.81 19.33 3.03
C LEU A 75 -18.17 20.33 2.04
N ALA A 76 -19.01 21.18 1.45
CA ALA A 76 -18.62 22.26 0.54
C ALA A 76 -18.72 23.62 1.26
N LYS A 77 -17.94 24.62 0.83
CA LYS A 77 -18.09 26.00 1.32
C LYS A 77 -19.32 26.67 0.71
N GLU A 78 -19.77 27.74 1.37
CA GLU A 78 -20.79 28.63 0.81
C GLU A 78 -20.35 29.13 -0.58
N GLY A 79 -21.13 28.81 -1.61
CA GLY A 79 -20.82 29.12 -3.02
C GLY A 79 -20.12 28.02 -3.83
N GLU A 80 -19.87 26.84 -3.26
CA GLU A 80 -19.33 25.67 -3.98
C GLU A 80 -20.43 24.63 -4.28
N ASN A 81 -20.36 23.97 -5.45
CA ASN A 81 -21.34 22.95 -5.86
C ASN A 81 -20.96 21.55 -5.31
N MET A 82 -21.92 20.84 -4.69
CA MET A 82 -21.75 19.46 -4.19
C MET A 82 -22.34 18.45 -5.19
N ILE A 83 -21.58 17.42 -5.54
CA ILE A 83 -22.04 16.31 -6.40
C ILE A 83 -22.38 15.11 -5.50
N LEU A 84 -23.65 14.72 -5.44
CA LEU A 84 -24.10 13.53 -4.72
C LEU A 84 -24.19 12.35 -5.70
N VAL A 85 -23.36 11.33 -5.51
CA VAL A 85 -23.43 10.08 -6.27
C VAL A 85 -24.47 9.18 -5.60
N VAL A 86 -25.60 8.93 -6.29
CA VAL A 86 -26.67 8.05 -5.81
C VAL A 86 -26.59 6.74 -6.57
N ASP A 87 -26.44 5.62 -5.87
CA ASP A 87 -26.61 4.29 -6.46
C ASP A 87 -28.10 4.07 -6.77
N GLU A 88 -28.41 3.67 -8.01
CA GLU A 88 -29.76 3.62 -8.59
C GLU A 88 -30.77 2.69 -7.90
N LYS A 89 -30.43 2.08 -6.76
CA LYS A 89 -31.34 1.15 -6.07
C LYS A 89 -32.39 1.80 -5.18
N ASN A 90 -32.27 3.07 -4.78
CA ASN A 90 -33.23 3.68 -3.85
C ASN A 90 -33.43 5.19 -4.07
N SER A 91 -34.22 5.57 -5.08
CA SER A 91 -34.87 6.90 -5.07
C SER A 91 -36.30 6.85 -5.64
N LEU A 92 -37.16 6.10 -4.94
CA LEU A 92 -38.59 6.40 -4.89
C LEU A 92 -38.86 7.40 -3.76
N ILE A 93 -38.45 8.65 -3.93
CA ILE A 93 -39.04 9.77 -3.18
C ILE A 93 -39.27 10.92 -4.18
N GLU A 94 -40.54 11.21 -4.36
CA GLU A 94 -41.15 12.10 -5.35
C GLU A 94 -40.71 13.57 -5.19
N GLY A 95 -40.54 14.28 -6.31
CA GLY A 95 -40.34 15.73 -6.22
C GLY A 95 -39.91 16.53 -7.45
N LYS A 96 -40.38 16.25 -8.67
CA LYS A 96 -40.77 17.26 -9.70
C LYS A 96 -40.97 16.62 -11.07
N LYS A 97 -42.13 16.90 -11.67
CA LYS A 97 -42.38 16.72 -13.10
C LYS A 97 -41.42 17.59 -13.90
N THR A 98 -40.59 16.97 -14.73
CA THR A 98 -40.08 17.59 -15.95
C THR A 98 -40.36 16.65 -17.11
N ASN A 99 -41.25 17.09 -18.00
CA ASN A 99 -41.52 16.49 -19.31
C ASN A 99 -40.20 16.24 -20.05
N SER A 100 -39.79 14.99 -20.22
CA SER A 100 -38.68 14.61 -21.09
C SER A 100 -39.21 13.76 -22.26
N ASN A 101 -39.91 14.43 -23.18
CA ASN A 101 -40.26 13.91 -24.50
C ASN A 101 -39.03 13.69 -25.43
N GLY A 102 -37.83 13.46 -24.87
CA GLY A 102 -36.57 13.62 -25.58
C GLY A 102 -35.89 12.33 -26.07
N PHE A 103 -36.08 11.19 -25.40
CA PHE A 103 -35.26 10.00 -25.69
C PHE A 103 -36.05 8.81 -26.27
N PHE A 104 -37.26 8.55 -25.77
CA PHE A 104 -38.12 7.49 -26.30
C PHE A 104 -38.74 7.83 -27.67
N SER A 105 -38.92 9.12 -27.99
CA SER A 105 -39.34 9.58 -29.32
C SER A 105 -38.26 9.35 -30.38
N PHE A 106 -37.00 9.51 -30.00
CA PHE A 106 -35.83 9.26 -30.85
C PHE A 106 -35.69 7.78 -31.20
N LEU A 107 -35.88 6.88 -30.23
CA LEU A 107 -35.77 5.43 -30.46
C LEU A 107 -36.90 4.89 -31.37
N LYS A 108 -38.11 5.43 -31.28
CA LYS A 108 -39.28 4.95 -32.06
C LYS A 108 -39.20 5.30 -33.54
N ASN A 109 -38.52 6.38 -33.91
CA ASN A 109 -38.30 6.76 -35.31
C ASN A 109 -37.17 5.98 -35.99
N LEU A 110 -36.38 5.21 -35.23
CA LEU A 110 -35.23 4.46 -35.73
C LEU A 110 -35.57 3.03 -36.19
N PHE A 111 -36.78 2.55 -35.85
CA PHE A 111 -37.28 1.22 -36.22
C PHE A 111 -38.55 1.28 -37.09
N LYS A 112 -38.73 2.40 -37.82
CA LYS A 112 -39.71 2.50 -38.90
C LYS A 112 -39.00 2.60 -40.24
#